data_AF-A0A9N9BVC9-F1
#
_entry.id   AF-A0A9N9BVC9-F1
#
_cell.length_a   1.000
_cell.length_b   1.000
_cell.length_c   1.000
_cell.angle_alpha   90.00
_cell.angle_beta   90.00
_cell.angle_gamma   90.00
#
_symmetry.space_group_name_H-M   'P 1'
#
loop_
_entity.id
_entity.type
_entity.pdbx_description
1 polymer ?
#
loop_
_entity_poly.entity_id
_entity_poly.type
_entity_poly.pdbx_seq_one_letter_code
_entity_poly.pdbx_strand_id
1 'polypeptide(L)'
;MAHSELFLKFEKYEFDRDETFQKGLQSILASREDKPQERETLIQKAKFFYFLKTVNTKIDYDEYIAWKLNVNSVDNSSTETEVCPPQNDVNAQLTSQNLEISTTTTSDNNPPYSRSFQEIVKMIAAGEMPPVRQIPDELNKNPPKPSTMEPKQKPWKRVS
;
A
#
# COMPACT_ATOMS: atom_id res chain seq x y z
N MET A 1 23.50 9.55 7.89
CA MET A 1 22.04 9.25 7.93
C MET A 1 21.32 10.59 8.09
N ALA A 2 20.82 11.18 7.00
CA ALA A 2 20.32 12.57 7.02
C ALA A 2 18.93 12.74 7.67
N HIS A 3 18.20 11.64 7.92
CA HIS A 3 16.80 11.67 8.34
C HIS A 3 16.55 11.12 9.77
N SER A 4 17.60 10.80 10.53
CA SER A 4 17.46 10.22 11.88
C SER A 4 16.67 11.10 12.85
N GLU A 5 16.87 12.43 12.82
CA GLU A 5 16.13 13.36 13.68
C GLU A 5 14.62 13.37 13.39
N LEU A 6 14.24 13.20 12.11
CA LEU A 6 12.84 13.11 11.71
C LEU A 6 12.21 11.82 12.24
N PHE A 7 12.94 10.70 12.21
CA PHE A 7 12.46 9.43 12.75
C PHE A 7 12.27 9.47 14.27
N LEU A 8 13.20 10.07 15.03
CA LEU A 8 13.01 10.29 16.47
C LEU A 8 11.78 11.17 16.75
N LYS A 9 11.60 12.24 15.97
CA LYS A 9 10.47 13.15 16.14
C LYS A 9 9.14 12.49 15.77
N PHE A 10 9.15 11.59 14.78
CA PHE A 10 8.02 10.74 14.43
C PHE A 10 7.63 9.80 15.58
N GLU A 11 8.59 9.13 16.22
CA GLU A 11 8.30 8.24 17.35
C GLU A 11 7.78 8.96 18.59
N LYS A 12 8.20 10.22 18.80
CA LYS A 12 7.71 11.05 19.90
C LYS A 12 6.33 11.68 19.63
N TYR A 13 5.82 11.59 18.40
CA TYR A 13 4.59 12.26 18.02
C TYR A 13 3.34 11.52 18.55
N GLU A 14 2.47 12.24 19.27
CA GLU A 14 1.25 11.68 19.86
C GLU A 14 0.08 11.67 18.87
N PHE A 15 0.06 10.70 17.96
CA PHE A 15 -1.02 10.54 16.97
C PHE A 15 -2.41 10.31 17.58
N ASP A 16 -2.49 9.83 18.83
CA ASP A 16 -3.76 9.55 19.50
C ASP A 16 -4.48 10.81 19.97
N ARG A 17 -3.75 11.93 20.15
CA ARG A 17 -4.33 13.23 20.54
C ARG A 17 -4.73 14.10 19.35
N ASP A 18 -4.33 13.74 18.13
CA ASP A 18 -4.65 14.50 16.92
C ASP A 18 -5.99 14.04 16.33
N GLU A 19 -7.07 14.79 16.61
CA GLU A 19 -8.40 14.49 16.07
C GLU A 19 -8.45 14.51 14.54
N THR A 20 -7.65 15.35 13.87
CA THR A 20 -7.69 15.49 12.41
C THR A 20 -7.10 14.26 11.75
N PHE A 21 -6.01 13.74 12.32
CA PHE A 21 -5.42 12.48 11.91
C PHE A 21 -6.38 11.31 12.15
N GLN A 22 -6.95 11.20 13.36
CA GLN A 22 -7.87 10.10 13.72
C GLN A 22 -9.10 10.05 12.81
N LYS A 23 -9.72 11.20 12.52
CA LYS A 23 -10.85 11.29 11.56
C LYS A 23 -10.45 10.83 10.16
N GLY A 24 -9.25 11.20 9.69
CA GLY A 24 -8.72 10.74 8.41
C GLY A 24 -8.42 9.23 8.39
N LEU A 25 -7.86 8.70 9.47
CA LEU A 25 -7.52 7.29 9.61
C LEU A 25 -8.76 6.40 9.59
N GLN A 26 -9.83 6.81 10.29
CA GLN A 26 -11.13 6.12 10.27
C GLN A 26 -11.66 5.95 8.83
N SER A 27 -11.56 6.99 8.00
CA SER A 27 -11.98 6.92 6.59
C SER A 27 -11.14 5.95 5.74
N ILE A 28 -9.86 5.76 6.08
CA ILE A 28 -8.97 4.83 5.36
C ILE A 28 -9.25 3.38 5.80
N LEU A 29 -9.53 3.17 7.09
CA LEU A 29 -9.76 1.85 7.68
C LEU A 29 -11.16 1.29 7.38
N ALA A 30 -12.17 2.15 7.24
CA ALA A 30 -13.55 1.74 6.96
C ALA A 30 -13.72 0.95 5.65
N SER A 31 -12.76 1.06 4.72
CA SER A 31 -12.81 0.36 3.42
C SER A 31 -12.07 -1.00 3.43
N ARG A 32 -11.48 -1.42 4.56
CA ARG A 32 -10.57 -2.58 4.63
C ARG A 32 -10.76 -3.40 5.91
N GLU A 33 -11.99 -3.81 6.20
CA GLU A 33 -12.35 -4.52 7.44
C GLU A 33 -11.82 -5.98 7.48
N ASP A 34 -11.57 -6.57 6.31
CA ASP A 34 -11.41 -8.02 6.16
C ASP A 34 -10.04 -8.60 6.55
N LYS A 35 -9.03 -7.76 6.82
CA LYS A 35 -7.63 -8.21 7.03
C LYS A 35 -6.90 -7.46 8.15
N PRO A 36 -6.81 -8.02 9.37
CA PRO A 36 -6.21 -7.34 10.53
C PRO A 36 -4.72 -7.03 10.38
N GLN A 37 -3.95 -7.92 9.73
CA GLN A 37 -2.51 -7.70 9.53
C GLN A 37 -2.23 -6.53 8.57
N GLU A 38 -3.03 -6.38 7.51
CA GLU A 38 -2.89 -5.25 6.60
C GLU A 38 -3.28 -3.93 7.28
N ARG A 39 -4.26 -3.96 8.20
CA ARG A 39 -4.69 -2.76 8.95
C ARG A 39 -3.55 -2.13 9.74
N GLU A 40 -2.75 -2.91 10.46
CA GLU A 40 -1.63 -2.35 11.23
C GLU A 40 -0.59 -1.69 10.31
N THR A 41 -0.22 -2.36 9.22
CA THR A 41 0.73 -1.80 8.25
C THR A 41 0.22 -0.49 7.61
N LEU A 42 -1.09 -0.40 7.37
CA LEU A 42 -1.73 0.81 6.85
C LEU A 42 -1.76 1.93 7.87
N ILE A 43 -2.02 1.62 9.15
CA ILE A 43 -1.99 2.60 10.24
C ILE A 43 -0.57 3.18 10.32
N GLN A 44 0.46 2.35 10.32
CA GLN A 44 1.85 2.81 10.39
C GLN A 44 2.23 3.66 9.17
N LYS A 45 1.86 3.23 7.96
CA LYS A 45 2.08 4.03 6.73
C LYS A 45 1.32 5.36 6.76
N ALA A 46 0.09 5.37 7.25
CA ALA A 46 -0.72 6.58 7.37
C ALA A 46 -0.12 7.56 8.40
N LYS A 47 0.31 7.06 9.57
CA LYS A 47 1.02 7.87 10.59
C LYS A 47 2.26 8.52 9.98
N PHE A 48 3.09 7.72 9.30
CA PHE A 48 4.32 8.20 8.68
C PHE A 48 4.06 9.23 7.58
N PHE A 49 3.11 8.94 6.68
CA PHE A 49 2.72 9.87 5.62
C PHE A 49 2.17 11.20 6.16
N TYR A 50 1.34 11.15 7.20
CA TYR A 50 0.80 12.36 7.84
C TYR A 50 1.90 13.21 8.45
N PHE A 51 2.84 12.59 9.16
CA PHE A 51 4.00 13.27 9.74
C PHE A 51 4.90 13.92 8.65
N LEU A 52 5.16 13.21 7.57
CA LEU A 52 5.95 13.76 6.46
C LEU A 52 5.25 14.95 5.77
N LYS A 53 3.92 14.89 5.67
CA LYS A 53 3.11 16.00 5.15
C LYS A 53 3.23 17.24 6.03
N THR A 54 3.28 17.11 7.35
CA THR A 54 3.41 18.27 8.26
C THR A 54 4.81 18.89 8.24
N VAL A 55 5.84 18.08 8.04
CA VAL A 55 7.24 18.54 7.93
C VAL A 55 7.61 18.91 6.48
N ASN A 56 6.72 18.68 5.51
CA ASN A 56 6.91 18.93 4.08
C ASN A 56 8.16 18.23 3.51
N THR A 57 8.40 16.99 3.90
CA THR A 57 9.53 16.17 3.44
C THR A 57 9.02 14.92 2.73
N LYS A 58 9.77 14.41 1.74
CA LYS A 58 9.42 13.18 1.00
C LYS A 58 10.46 12.10 1.31
N ILE A 59 10.10 11.20 2.21
CA ILE A 59 10.92 10.05 2.64
C ILE A 59 10.05 8.81 2.49
N ASP A 60 10.62 7.69 2.06
CA ASP A 60 9.88 6.44 1.99
C ASP A 60 9.74 5.81 3.39
N TYR A 61 8.64 5.08 3.61
CA TYR A 61 8.47 4.26 4.80
C TYR A 61 9.56 3.20 4.93
N ASP A 62 10.07 2.68 3.81
CA ASP A 62 11.14 1.67 3.80
C ASP A 62 12.46 2.20 4.40
N GLU A 63 12.77 3.49 4.24
CA GLU A 63 13.93 4.12 4.89
C GLU A 63 13.80 4.15 6.42
N TYR A 64 12.58 4.40 6.93
CA TYR A 64 12.30 4.35 8.37
C TYR A 64 12.47 2.93 8.92
N ILE A 65 12.01 1.90 8.19
CA ILE A 65 12.18 0.50 8.59
C ILE A 65 13.66 0.12 8.66
N ALA A 66 14.45 0.50 7.64
CA ALA A 66 15.88 0.26 7.63
C ALA A 66 16.61 0.94 8.79
N TRP A 67 16.23 2.19 9.11
CA TRP A 67 16.75 2.90 10.28
C TRP A 67 16.38 2.20 11.59
N LYS A 68 15.12 1.78 11.73
CA LYS A 68 14.62 1.10 12.93
C LYS A 68 15.33 -0.25 13.17
N LEU A 69 15.62 -1.00 12.11
CA LEU A 69 16.41 -2.24 12.19
C LEU A 69 17.83 -1.97 12.69
N ASN A 70 18.46 -0.89 12.22
CA ASN A 70 19.80 -0.52 12.66
C ASN A 70 19.84 -0.08 14.14
N VAL A 71 18.88 0.76 14.57
CA VAL A 71 18.82 1.23 15.97
C VAL A 71 18.59 0.08 16.96
N ASN A 72 17.70 -0.86 16.64
CA ASN A 72 17.46 -2.03 17.49
C ASN A 72 18.66 -3.00 17.52
N SER A 73 19.54 -2.94 16.53
CA SER A 73 20.73 -3.79 16.48
C SER A 73 21.86 -3.32 17.41
N VAL A 74 21.83 -2.06 17.88
CA VAL A 74 22.88 -1.48 18.74
C VAL A 74 22.58 -1.71 20.23
N ASP A 75 21.33 -2.04 20.60
CA ASP A 75 20.90 -2.22 22.00
C ASP A 75 20.93 -3.69 22.49
N ASN A 76 21.47 -4.61 21.67
CA ASN A 76 21.61 -6.04 21.99
C ASN A 76 23.06 -6.52 21.88
N SER A 77 24.01 -5.75 22.39
CA SER A 77 25.42 -6.16 22.47
C SER A 77 26.04 -5.79 23.81
N SER A 78 25.82 -6.65 24.80
CA SER A 78 26.77 -6.90 25.89
C SER A 78 26.66 -8.35 26.32
N THR A 79 27.45 -9.20 25.67
CA THR A 79 28.25 -10.24 26.30
C THR A 79 29.13 -10.89 25.23
N GLU A 80 30.43 -10.62 25.35
CA GLU A 80 31.51 -11.33 24.67
C GLU A 80 31.40 -12.83 24.89
N THR A 81 31.58 -13.62 23.83
CA THR A 81 32.47 -14.78 23.80
C THR A 81 32.80 -15.09 22.34
N GLU A 82 34.09 -15.09 22.02
CA GLU A 82 34.69 -15.63 20.78
C GLU A 82 34.08 -16.99 20.42
N VAL A 83 33.85 -17.30 19.13
CA VAL A 83 34.62 -18.26 18.31
C VAL A 83 34.10 -18.22 16.85
N CYS A 84 34.99 -18.14 15.85
CA CYS A 84 34.70 -18.41 14.42
C CYS A 84 34.66 -19.95 14.13
N PRO A 85 34.50 -20.38 12.86
CA PRO A 85 33.31 -20.52 12.02
C PRO A 85 32.90 -22.01 11.82
N PRO A 86 31.84 -22.34 11.06
CA PRO A 86 32.15 -23.00 9.79
C PRO A 86 31.23 -22.63 8.62
N GLN A 87 31.83 -22.66 7.43
CA GLN A 87 31.18 -22.70 6.14
C GLN A 87 30.37 -24.00 5.99
N ASN A 88 29.23 -23.96 5.30
CA ASN A 88 28.82 -24.94 4.30
C ASN A 88 27.55 -24.50 3.56
N ASP A 89 27.69 -24.35 2.24
CA ASP A 89 26.62 -24.35 1.24
C ASP A 89 25.65 -25.53 1.40
N VAL A 90 24.33 -25.30 1.28
CA VAL A 90 23.46 -25.95 0.28
C VAL A 90 22.04 -25.34 0.24
N ASN A 91 21.67 -25.00 -1.00
CA ASN A 91 20.38 -24.80 -1.68
C ASN A 91 19.03 -25.26 -1.03
N ALA A 92 18.01 -24.44 -1.32
CA ALA A 92 16.56 -24.72 -1.52
C ALA A 92 15.66 -25.10 -0.33
N GLN A 93 14.64 -24.27 -0.05
CA GLN A 93 13.24 -24.51 -0.45
C GLN A 93 12.28 -23.50 0.23
N LEU A 94 11.78 -22.56 -0.59
CA LEU A 94 10.67 -21.69 -0.26
C LEU A 94 9.37 -22.52 -0.34
N THR A 95 8.80 -22.86 0.81
CA THR A 95 7.47 -23.46 0.90
C THR A 95 6.44 -22.34 0.97
N SER A 96 5.64 -22.17 -0.09
CA SER A 96 4.43 -21.35 -0.05
C SER A 96 3.25 -22.22 -0.42
N GLN A 97 2.37 -22.36 0.55
CA GLN A 97 1.15 -23.16 0.52
C GLN A 97 0.23 -22.64 -0.59
N ASN A 98 -0.17 -23.55 -1.48
CA ASN A 98 -1.05 -23.29 -2.59
C ASN A 98 -2.51 -23.36 -2.09
N LEU A 99 -3.19 -22.21 -2.04
CA LEU A 99 -4.62 -22.13 -1.80
C LEU A 99 -5.33 -22.39 -3.14
N GLU A 100 -5.97 -23.53 -3.20
CA GLU A 100 -6.76 -24.04 -4.32
C GLU A 100 -8.03 -23.21 -4.47
N ILE A 101 -8.19 -22.50 -5.60
CA ILE A 101 -9.47 -21.94 -6.03
C ILE A 101 -9.64 -22.23 -7.51
N SER A 102 -10.43 -23.27 -7.78
CA SER A 102 -11.03 -23.56 -9.09
C SER A 102 -12.30 -22.72 -9.27
N THR A 103 -12.56 -22.23 -10.50
CA THR A 103 -13.89 -22.09 -11.18
C THR A 103 -13.73 -21.19 -12.42
N THR A 104 -13.71 -21.72 -13.65
CA THR A 104 -14.84 -21.87 -14.61
C THR A 104 -15.49 -20.57 -15.12
N THR A 105 -15.15 -20.25 -16.37
CA THR A 105 -16.01 -19.85 -17.52
C THR A 105 -17.36 -19.09 -17.31
N THR A 106 -17.41 -17.91 -17.98
CA THR A 106 -18.53 -17.33 -18.77
C THR A 106 -19.53 -16.33 -18.12
N SER A 107 -19.71 -15.21 -18.84
CA SER A 107 -20.77 -14.16 -18.82
C SER A 107 -20.66 -12.91 -17.92
N ASP A 108 -20.71 -11.76 -18.62
CA ASP A 108 -21.18 -10.40 -18.27
C ASP A 108 -20.44 -9.51 -17.23
N ASN A 109 -19.92 -8.39 -17.76
CA ASN A 109 -19.70 -7.07 -17.12
C ASN A 109 -18.68 -6.92 -15.97
N ASN A 110 -17.58 -7.67 -15.96
CA ASN A 110 -16.36 -7.29 -15.22
C ASN A 110 -15.13 -7.76 -16.01
N PRO A 111 -14.08 -6.96 -16.26
CA PRO A 111 -12.89 -7.49 -16.94
C PRO A 111 -12.27 -8.64 -16.15
N PRO A 112 -12.11 -9.85 -16.74
CA PRO A 112 -11.55 -10.99 -16.05
C PRO A 112 -10.02 -10.85 -15.99
N TYR A 113 -9.52 -10.15 -14.98
CA TYR A 113 -8.12 -10.20 -14.57
C TYR A 113 -8.01 -10.90 -13.21
N SER A 114 -8.15 -12.22 -13.22
CA SER A 114 -7.88 -13.04 -12.02
C SER A 114 -6.92 -14.19 -12.35
N ARG A 115 -5.82 -13.90 -13.06
CA ARG A 115 -4.67 -14.81 -13.12
C ARG A 115 -3.64 -14.41 -12.08
N SER A 116 -3.01 -15.39 -11.45
CA SER A 116 -1.96 -15.13 -10.44
C SER A 116 -0.75 -14.44 -11.08
N PHE A 117 0.02 -13.69 -10.28
CA PHE A 117 1.22 -12.99 -10.77
C PHE A 117 2.21 -13.94 -11.46
N GLN A 118 2.40 -15.14 -10.91
CA GLN A 118 3.28 -16.16 -11.49
C GLN A 118 2.82 -16.58 -12.88
N GLU A 119 1.51 -16.71 -13.08
CA GLU A 119 0.94 -17.08 -14.36
C GLU A 119 1.07 -15.96 -15.39
N ILE A 120 0.88 -14.70 -14.97
CA ILE A 120 1.11 -13.53 -15.82
C ILE A 120 2.57 -13.47 -16.28
N VAL A 121 3.53 -13.68 -15.38
CA VAL A 121 4.97 -13.73 -15.72
C VAL A 121 5.28 -14.85 -16.70
N LYS A 122 4.67 -16.02 -16.52
CA LYS A 122 4.86 -17.17 -17.41
C LYS A 122 4.31 -16.90 -18.82
N MET A 123 3.15 -16.27 -18.93
CA MET A 123 2.58 -15.85 -20.22
C MET A 123 3.46 -14.83 -20.94
N ILE A 124 3.98 -13.83 -20.21
CA ILE A 124 4.91 -12.84 -20.75
C ILE A 124 6.18 -13.53 -21.25
N ALA A 125 6.75 -14.45 -20.48
CA ALA A 125 7.93 -15.22 -20.86
C ALA A 125 7.68 -16.15 -22.06
N ALA A 126 6.47 -16.70 -22.18
CA ALA A 126 6.03 -17.52 -23.31
C ALA A 126 5.63 -16.69 -24.55
N GLY A 127 5.57 -15.36 -24.43
CA GLY A 127 5.13 -14.46 -25.50
C GLY A 127 3.61 -14.47 -25.75
N GLU A 128 2.82 -15.04 -24.85
CA GLU A 128 1.36 -15.11 -24.95
C GLU A 128 0.76 -13.81 -24.38
N MET A 129 0.48 -12.85 -25.26
CA MET A 129 -0.18 -11.61 -24.89
C MET A 129 -1.69 -11.83 -24.81
N PRO A 130 -2.36 -11.52 -23.68
CA PRO A 130 -3.81 -11.65 -23.59
C PRO A 130 -4.47 -10.75 -24.65
N PRO A 131 -5.61 -11.17 -25.21
CA PRO A 131 -6.24 -10.46 -26.33
C PRO A 131 -6.50 -9.00 -25.97
N VAL A 132 -5.87 -8.08 -26.70
CA VAL A 132 -6.14 -6.65 -26.59
C VAL A 132 -7.60 -6.41 -26.96
N ARG A 133 -8.31 -5.69 -26.08
CA ARG A 133 -9.67 -5.25 -26.37
C ARG A 133 -9.62 -4.29 -27.54
N GLN A 134 -10.27 -4.66 -28.65
CA GLN A 134 -10.47 -3.78 -29.78
C GLN A 134 -11.32 -2.58 -29.32
N ILE A 135 -10.76 -1.38 -29.35
CA ILE A 135 -11.54 -0.15 -29.16
C ILE A 135 -12.15 0.19 -30.52
N PRO A 136 -13.48 0.22 -30.66
CA PRO A 136 -14.11 0.67 -31.90
C PRO A 136 -13.73 2.13 -32.20
N ASP A 137 -13.47 2.46 -33.46
CA ASP A 137 -13.20 3.84 -33.92
C ASP A 137 -14.50 4.68 -34.01
N GLU A 138 -15.51 4.32 -33.23
CA GLU A 138 -16.80 4.97 -33.21
C GLU A 138 -16.90 5.93 -32.02
N LEU A 139 -17.25 7.19 -32.31
CA LEU A 139 -17.62 8.14 -31.27
C LEU A 139 -18.92 7.70 -30.59
N ASN A 140 -19.02 7.91 -29.28
CA ASN A 140 -20.22 7.62 -28.52
C ASN A 140 -21.46 8.32 -29.13
N LYS A 141 -22.42 7.54 -29.64
CA LYS A 141 -23.65 8.03 -30.29
C LYS A 141 -24.71 8.48 -29.29
N ASN A 142 -24.53 8.24 -27.99
CA ASN A 142 -25.50 8.65 -26.98
C ASN A 142 -25.53 10.18 -26.89
N PRO A 143 -26.72 10.80 -26.82
CA PRO A 143 -26.82 12.23 -26.58
C PRO A 143 -26.16 12.57 -25.23
N PRO A 144 -25.50 13.73 -25.12
CA PRO A 144 -24.89 14.15 -23.86
C PRO A 144 -25.96 14.22 -22.78
N LYS A 145 -25.68 13.60 -21.63
CA LYS A 145 -26.58 13.69 -20.47
C LYS A 145 -26.49 15.11 -19.91
N PRO A 146 -27.61 15.82 -19.74
CA PRO A 146 -27.60 17.11 -19.07
C PRO A 146 -27.19 16.92 -17.61
N SER A 147 -26.39 17.85 -17.08
CA SER A 147 -26.03 17.83 -15.66
C SER A 147 -27.30 17.99 -14.82
N THR A 148 -27.61 16.98 -14.01
CA THR A 148 -28.71 17.01 -13.02
C THR A 148 -28.23 17.56 -11.67
N MET A 149 -26.95 17.91 -11.53
CA MET A 149 -26.40 18.41 -10.27
C MET A 149 -26.82 19.85 -10.02
N GLU A 150 -27.38 20.10 -8.83
CA GLU A 150 -27.66 21.46 -8.37
C GLU A 150 -26.35 22.26 -8.19
N PRO A 151 -26.28 23.52 -8.66
CA PRO A 151 -25.12 24.37 -8.45
C PRO A 151 -24.89 24.60 -6.96
N LYS A 152 -23.68 24.28 -6.47
CA LYS A 152 -23.29 24.63 -5.10
C LYS A 152 -23.42 26.14 -4.89
N GLN A 153 -24.19 26.53 -3.88
CA GLN A 153 -24.31 27.94 -3.53
C GLN A 153 -23.00 28.46 -2.97
N LYS A 154 -22.66 29.69 -3.36
CA LYS A 154 -21.47 30.37 -2.88
C LYS A 154 -21.67 30.75 -1.39
N PRO A 155 -20.63 30.68 -0.56
CA PRO A 155 -20.77 30.81 0.90
C PRO A 155 -21.38 32.14 1.35
N TRP A 156 -21.19 33.22 0.58
CA TRP A 156 -21.78 34.54 0.85
C TRP A 156 -23.27 34.67 0.54
N LYS A 157 -23.92 33.64 -0.02
CA LYS A 157 -25.37 33.62 -0.26
C LYS A 157 -26.20 33.11 0.93
N ARG A 158 -25.56 32.61 1.99
CA ARG A 158 -26.21 32.06 3.18
C ARG A 158 -26.38 33.08 4.31
N VAL A 159 -25.94 34.31 4.12
CA VAL A 159 -26.01 35.38 5.12
C VAL A 159 -26.86 36.51 4.55
N SER A 160 -28.18 36.34 4.63
CA SER A 160 -29.16 37.43 4.50
C SER A 160 -30.30 37.15 5.45
#